data_AF-A0A2I3G305-F1
#
_entry.id   AF-A0A2I3G305-F1
#
_cell.length_a   1.000
_cell.length_b   1.000
_cell.length_c   1.000
_cell.angle_alpha   90.00
_cell.angle_beta   90.00
_cell.angle_gamma   90.00
#
_symmetry.space_group_name_H-M   'P 1'
#
loop_
_entity.id
_entity.type
_entity.pdbx_description
1 polymer ?
#
loop_
_entity_poly.entity_id
_entity_poly.type
_entity_poly.pdbx_seq_one_letter_code
_entity_poly.pdbx_strand_id
1 'polypeptide(L)'
;MRLGLCVVALVLSWTHLTISSRGIKGKRQRRISAEGSQACAKGCELCSEVNGCLKCSPKLFILLERNDIRQVGVCLPSCPPGYFDARNPDMNKCIKCKIEHCEACFSHNFCTKCKEGLYLHKGRCYPACPEGSSAANGTMECSSPGQKRRKGGQGRRENANRNLARKDSKEAGAGSRRRKGQQQQQQQGTVGPLTSAGPA
;
A
#
# COMPACT_ATOMS: atom_id res chain seq x y z
N MET A 1 78.45 -5.06 26.65
CA MET A 1 77.06 -4.59 26.91
C MET A 1 76.12 -4.66 25.70
N ARG A 2 76.57 -4.44 24.44
CA ARG A 2 75.66 -4.40 23.27
C ARG A 2 75.17 -5.77 22.75
N LEU A 3 75.92 -6.85 22.92
CA LEU A 3 75.49 -8.19 22.44
C LEU A 3 74.37 -8.82 23.27
N GLY A 4 74.31 -8.54 24.58
CA GLY A 4 73.26 -9.09 25.45
C GLY A 4 71.86 -8.53 25.15
N LEU A 5 71.79 -7.26 24.75
CA LEU A 5 70.52 -6.61 24.38
C LEU A 5 69.95 -7.15 23.07
N CYS A 6 70.80 -7.52 22.10
CA CYS A 6 70.34 -8.13 20.85
C CYS A 6 69.77 -9.55 21.06
N VAL A 7 70.37 -10.34 21.96
CA VAL A 7 69.86 -11.68 22.28
C VAL A 7 68.53 -11.59 23.02
N VAL A 8 68.38 -10.66 23.97
CA VAL A 8 67.10 -10.42 24.66
C VAL A 8 66.01 -9.94 23.71
N ALA A 9 66.34 -9.08 22.73
CA ALA A 9 65.39 -8.62 21.72
C ALA A 9 64.93 -9.74 20.77
N LEU A 10 65.83 -10.68 20.42
CA LEU A 10 65.49 -11.84 19.57
C LEU A 10 64.62 -12.86 20.32
N VAL A 11 64.87 -13.07 21.62
CA VAL A 11 64.03 -13.96 22.45
C VAL A 11 62.64 -13.35 22.69
N LEU A 12 62.54 -12.05 22.96
CA LEU A 12 61.26 -11.36 23.14
C LEU A 12 60.42 -11.32 21.84
N SER A 13 61.08 -11.18 20.69
CA SER A 13 60.39 -11.24 19.38
C SER A 13 59.95 -12.66 19.01
N TRP A 14 60.67 -13.71 19.43
CA TRP A 14 60.23 -15.10 19.25
C TRP A 14 59.08 -15.49 20.19
N THR A 15 59.03 -14.94 21.41
CA THR A 15 57.88 -15.10 22.30
C THR A 15 56.63 -14.34 21.84
N HIS A 16 56.79 -13.30 21.02
CA HIS A 16 55.67 -12.55 20.44
C HIS A 16 55.14 -13.17 19.14
N LEU A 17 55.93 -14.01 18.45
CA LEU A 17 55.54 -14.66 17.20
C LEU A 17 54.89 -16.04 17.40
N THR A 18 54.96 -16.62 18.61
CA THR A 18 54.42 -17.95 18.93
C THR A 18 53.18 -17.95 19.82
N ILE A 19 52.70 -16.77 20.24
CA ILE A 19 51.41 -16.59 20.92
C ILE A 19 50.39 -15.96 19.95
N SER A 20 49.41 -16.78 19.59
CA SER A 20 48.14 -16.42 18.95
C SER A 20 48.10 -16.19 17.44
N SER A 21 48.72 -17.11 16.68
CA SER A 21 48.07 -17.65 15.48
C SER A 21 46.90 -18.55 15.88
N ARG A 22 45.77 -17.96 16.32
CA ARG A 22 44.45 -18.61 16.25
C ARG A 22 43.50 -17.57 15.69
N GLY A 23 43.25 -17.67 14.40
CA GLY A 23 42.20 -16.92 13.72
C GLY A 23 40.87 -17.17 14.40
N ILE A 24 40.45 -16.23 15.25
CA ILE A 24 39.05 -16.10 15.61
C ILE A 24 38.39 -15.55 14.35
N LYS A 25 37.74 -16.43 13.57
CA LYS A 25 36.62 -16.03 12.74
C LYS A 25 35.66 -15.32 13.69
N GLY A 26 35.78 -14.00 13.76
CA GLY A 26 34.84 -13.12 14.40
C GLY A 26 33.55 -13.14 13.61
N LYS A 27 32.85 -14.28 13.61
CA LYS A 27 31.40 -14.23 13.64
C LYS A 27 31.12 -13.33 14.82
N ARG A 28 30.67 -12.12 14.54
CA ARG A 28 29.97 -11.28 15.50
C ARG A 28 28.72 -12.07 15.86
N GLN A 29 28.90 -13.10 16.67
CA GLN A 29 27.86 -13.85 17.32
C GLN A 29 27.21 -12.76 18.16
N ARG A 30 26.12 -12.18 17.65
CA ARG A 30 25.13 -11.55 18.52
C ARG A 30 24.99 -12.54 19.66
N ARG A 31 25.43 -12.17 20.86
CA ARG A 31 24.97 -12.87 22.05
C ARG A 31 23.46 -12.76 21.95
N ILE A 32 22.83 -13.83 21.45
CA ILE A 32 21.43 -14.08 21.70
C ILE A 32 21.46 -14.36 23.19
N SER A 33 21.26 -13.29 23.97
CA SER A 33 20.98 -13.38 25.38
C SER A 33 19.72 -14.20 25.48
N ALA A 34 19.86 -15.50 25.72
CA ALA A 34 18.77 -16.42 26.01
C ALA A 34 18.39 -16.30 27.49
N GLU A 35 18.26 -15.06 27.95
CA GLU A 35 17.83 -14.73 29.30
C GLU A 35 17.01 -13.43 29.19
N GLY A 36 15.69 -13.60 29.05
CA GLY A 36 14.73 -12.54 28.83
C GLY A 36 14.42 -12.23 27.37
N SER A 37 14.05 -13.20 26.54
CA SER A 37 13.33 -12.86 25.30
C SER A 37 11.93 -12.40 25.67
N GLN A 38 11.82 -11.17 26.18
CA GLN A 38 10.57 -10.46 26.26
C GLN A 38 10.09 -10.33 24.82
N ALA A 39 9.20 -11.24 24.44
CA ALA A 39 8.69 -11.32 23.09
C ALA A 39 8.16 -9.93 22.70
N CYS A 40 8.52 -9.48 21.49
CA CYS A 40 8.00 -8.23 20.99
C CYS A 40 6.47 -8.22 21.08
N ALA A 41 5.88 -7.04 21.29
CA ALA A 41 4.44 -6.89 21.28
C ALA A 41 3.84 -7.51 20.00
N LYS A 42 2.61 -8.04 20.11
CA LYS A 42 1.93 -8.70 19.00
C LYS A 42 1.90 -7.78 17.76
N GLY A 43 2.36 -8.29 16.62
CA GLY A 43 2.45 -7.53 15.37
C GLY A 43 3.73 -6.72 15.19
N CYS A 44 4.72 -6.89 16.08
CA CYS A 44 6.05 -6.33 15.92
C CYS A 44 7.08 -7.44 15.62
N GLU A 45 7.80 -7.31 14.51
CA GLU A 45 8.84 -8.25 14.08
C GLU A 45 10.19 -7.96 14.72
N LEU A 46 10.52 -6.68 14.89
CA LEU A 46 11.76 -6.21 15.48
C LEU A 46 11.44 -5.15 16.52
N CYS A 47 11.85 -5.35 17.76
CA CYS A 47 11.66 -4.40 18.86
C CYS A 47 12.95 -4.17 19.63
N SER A 48 12.95 -3.10 20.43
CA SER A 48 13.96 -2.76 21.40
C SER A 48 13.28 -2.24 22.67
N GLU A 49 13.90 -2.40 23.82
CA GLU A 49 13.35 -1.93 25.09
C GLU A 49 13.20 -0.41 25.14
N VAL A 50 14.07 0.34 24.45
CA VAL A 50 14.10 1.80 24.51
C VAL A 50 13.19 2.46 23.47
N ASN A 51 13.21 1.97 22.23
CA ASN A 51 12.47 2.58 21.11
C ASN A 51 11.16 1.85 20.80
N GLY A 52 10.79 0.83 21.59
CA GLY A 52 9.64 -0.03 21.30
C GLY A 52 9.82 -0.79 19.99
N CYS A 53 8.78 -0.81 19.16
CA CYS A 53 8.82 -1.50 17.88
C CYS A 53 9.62 -0.72 16.82
N LEU A 54 10.55 -1.42 16.16
CA LEU A 54 11.35 -0.91 15.05
C LEU A 54 10.75 -1.33 13.69
N LYS A 55 10.12 -2.51 13.62
CA LYS A 55 9.48 -3.02 12.40
C LYS A 55 8.19 -3.76 12.72
N CYS A 56 7.08 -3.26 12.20
CA CYS A 56 5.78 -3.91 12.30
C CYS A 56 5.63 -5.02 11.27
N SER A 57 4.75 -5.97 11.57
CA SER A 57 4.29 -6.98 10.62
C SER A 57 3.67 -6.33 9.37
N PRO A 58 3.73 -7.00 8.20
CA PRO A 58 3.08 -6.50 6.99
C PRO A 58 1.60 -6.25 7.26
N LYS A 59 1.05 -5.19 6.66
CA LYS A 59 -0.32 -4.64 6.84
C LYS A 59 -0.54 -3.74 8.05
N LEU A 60 0.32 -3.77 9.07
CA LEU A 60 0.24 -2.82 10.19
C LEU A 60 0.97 -1.52 9.86
N PHE A 61 0.63 -0.47 10.59
CA PHE A 61 1.22 0.86 10.52
C PHE A 61 2.03 1.13 11.78
N ILE A 62 3.25 1.64 11.62
CA ILE A 62 4.02 2.13 12.76
C ILE A 62 3.61 3.57 13.11
N LEU A 63 3.25 3.80 14.36
CA LEU A 63 3.10 5.12 14.97
C LEU A 63 4.31 5.39 15.85
N LEU A 64 4.93 6.55 15.68
CA LEU A 64 6.00 7.00 16.57
C LEU A 64 5.40 7.92 17.63
N GLU A 65 5.18 7.37 18.81
CA GLU A 65 4.65 8.08 19.97
C GLU A 65 5.80 8.79 20.71
N ARG A 66 5.59 10.07 21.04
CA ARG A 66 6.60 10.89 21.71
C ARG A 66 6.20 11.09 23.16
N ASN A 67 6.96 10.47 24.06
CA ASN A 67 6.81 10.62 25.50
C ASN A 67 8.06 11.32 26.01
N ASP A 68 7.97 12.64 26.17
CA ASP A 68 9.07 13.54 26.53
C ASP A 68 10.26 13.46 25.55
N ILE A 69 11.37 12.90 26.01
CA ILE A 69 12.63 12.74 25.27
C ILE A 69 12.63 11.43 24.47
N ARG A 70 11.73 10.48 24.81
CA ARG A 70 11.67 9.17 24.18
C ARG A 70 10.73 9.17 23.00
N GLN A 71 11.09 8.40 21.99
CA GLN A 71 10.24 8.09 20.85
C GLN A 71 10.09 6.58 20.76
N VAL A 72 8.86 6.11 20.88
CA VAL A 72 8.53 4.68 20.96
C VAL A 72 7.66 4.32 19.75
N GLY A 73 8.04 3.28 19.04
CA GLY A 73 7.27 2.74 17.92
C GLY A 73 6.19 1.78 18.40
N VAL A 74 4.96 2.00 17.95
CA VAL A 74 3.78 1.18 18.24
C VAL A 74 3.15 0.73 16.93
N CYS A 75 2.77 -0.54 16.82
CA CYS A 75 2.14 -1.09 15.62
C CYS A 75 0.61 -1.10 15.77
N LEU A 76 -0.08 -0.48 14.80
CA LEU A 76 -1.54 -0.36 14.80
C LEU A 76 -2.14 -0.87 13.48
N PRO A 77 -3.36 -1.40 13.49
CA PRO A 77 -4.06 -1.80 12.27
C PRO A 77 -4.53 -0.61 11.42
N SER A 78 -4.82 0.54 12.06
CA SER A 78 -5.15 1.81 11.42
C SER A 78 -4.72 2.96 12.33
N CYS A 79 -4.39 4.11 11.74
CA CYS A 79 -3.86 5.24 12.47
C CYS A 79 -4.93 5.98 13.30
N PRO A 80 -4.55 6.56 14.46
CA PRO A 80 -5.48 7.29 15.31
C PRO A 80 -5.91 8.64 14.69
N PRO A 81 -6.96 9.29 15.24
CA PRO A 81 -7.39 10.62 14.79
C PRO A 81 -6.24 11.64 14.77
N GLY A 82 -6.23 12.52 13.77
CA GLY A 82 -5.11 13.44 13.52
C GLY A 82 -3.91 12.81 12.81
N TYR A 83 -3.96 11.52 12.46
CA TYR A 83 -2.98 10.83 11.62
C TYR A 83 -3.67 10.19 10.42
N PHE A 84 -2.91 9.96 9.34
CA PHE A 84 -3.37 9.24 8.17
C PHE A 84 -2.51 8.01 7.86
N ASP A 85 -3.14 7.02 7.24
CA ASP A 85 -2.57 5.74 6.86
C ASP A 85 -1.64 5.91 5.64
N ALA A 86 -0.34 6.10 5.87
CA ALA A 86 0.64 6.25 4.80
C ALA A 86 1.28 4.90 4.44
N ARG A 87 0.99 4.41 3.23
CA ARG A 87 1.59 3.18 2.69
C ARG A 87 2.82 3.53 1.87
N ASN A 88 4.00 3.13 2.36
CA ASN A 88 5.26 3.30 1.63
C ASN A 88 5.79 1.92 1.21
N PRO A 89 6.63 1.85 0.16
CA PRO A 89 7.30 0.61 -0.24
C PRO A 89 8.10 -0.05 0.89
N ASP A 90 8.70 0.77 1.77
CA ASP A 90 9.55 0.27 2.86
C ASP A 90 8.74 -0.24 4.06
N MET A 91 7.78 0.58 4.53
CA MET A 91 6.90 0.26 5.66
C MET A 91 5.71 1.22 5.71
N ASN A 92 4.58 0.75 6.20
CA ASN A 92 3.42 1.61 6.45
C ASN A 92 3.62 2.41 7.74
N LYS A 93 3.30 3.71 7.71
CA LYS A 93 3.52 4.64 8.81
C LYS A 93 2.26 5.46 9.08
N CYS A 94 2.05 5.83 10.33
CA CYS A 94 1.10 6.85 10.71
C CYS A 94 1.77 8.22 10.62
N ILE A 95 1.26 9.08 9.73
CA ILE A 95 1.79 10.43 9.54
C ILE A 95 0.78 11.44 10.08
N LYS A 96 1.24 12.37 10.91
CA LYS A 96 0.39 13.41 11.48
C LYS A 96 -0.16 14.33 10.39
N CYS A 97 -1.46 14.63 10.46
CA CYS A 97 -2.10 15.61 9.59
C CYS A 97 -1.45 16.99 9.80
N LYS A 98 -1.08 17.65 8.71
CA LYS A 98 -0.50 19.01 8.72
C LYS A 98 -1.50 20.09 8.26
N ILE A 99 -2.72 19.69 7.94
CA ILE A 99 -3.77 20.59 7.46
C ILE A 99 -4.39 21.30 8.66
N GLU A 100 -4.49 22.63 8.59
CA GLU A 100 -5.09 23.45 9.63
C GLU A 100 -6.57 23.11 9.82
N HIS A 101 -7.03 23.11 11.08
CA HIS A 101 -8.40 22.81 11.46
C HIS A 101 -8.98 21.49 10.92
N CYS A 102 -8.13 20.51 10.62
CA CYS A 102 -8.53 19.18 10.15
C CYS A 102 -8.57 18.17 11.30
N GLU A 103 -9.64 17.37 11.39
CA GLU A 103 -9.80 16.29 12.37
C GLU A 103 -9.29 14.96 11.81
N ALA A 104 -9.65 14.66 10.56
CA ALA A 104 -9.20 13.47 9.84
C ALA A 104 -8.74 13.86 8.44
N CYS A 105 -7.56 13.40 8.05
CA CYS A 105 -7.00 13.60 6.73
C CYS A 105 -6.77 12.26 6.02
N PHE A 106 -6.93 12.25 4.70
CA PHE A 106 -6.58 11.12 3.84
C PHE A 106 -5.11 11.18 3.43
N SER A 107 -4.59 12.38 3.23
CA SER A 107 -3.20 12.63 2.88
C SER A 107 -2.72 13.93 3.52
N HIS A 108 -1.43 14.25 3.34
CA HIS A 108 -0.86 15.48 3.85
C HIS A 108 -1.54 16.77 3.32
N ASN A 109 -2.24 16.70 2.18
CA ASN A 109 -2.92 17.84 1.55
C ASN A 109 -4.44 17.68 1.44
N PHE A 110 -4.99 16.53 1.82
CA PHE A 110 -6.41 16.25 1.65
C PHE A 110 -7.06 15.87 2.99
N CYS A 111 -7.87 16.79 3.51
CA CYS A 111 -8.71 16.60 4.67
C CYS A 111 -10.02 15.92 4.28
N THR A 112 -10.47 14.95 5.07
CA THR A 112 -11.75 14.26 4.90
C THR A 112 -12.79 14.78 5.87
N LYS A 113 -12.36 15.27 7.05
CA LYS A 113 -13.25 15.82 8.07
C LYS A 113 -12.60 17.04 8.74
N CYS A 114 -13.26 18.19 8.62
CA CYS A 114 -12.86 19.41 9.30
C CYS A 114 -13.36 19.43 10.76
N LYS A 115 -12.70 20.23 11.59
CA LYS A 115 -13.22 20.55 12.94
C LYS A 115 -14.58 21.23 12.83
N GLU A 116 -15.36 21.12 13.90
CA GLU A 116 -16.71 21.68 13.99
C GLU A 116 -16.72 23.19 13.69
N GLY A 117 -17.73 23.62 12.92
CA GLY A 117 -17.90 25.03 12.53
C GLY A 117 -17.06 25.46 11.32
N LEU A 118 -16.28 24.58 10.70
CA LEU A 118 -15.58 24.85 9.44
C LEU A 118 -16.17 24.06 8.27
N TYR A 119 -16.05 24.63 7.09
CA TYR A 119 -16.48 24.03 5.84
C TYR A 119 -15.33 23.37 5.09
N LEU A 120 -15.57 22.14 4.62
CA LEU A 120 -14.64 21.40 3.78
C LEU A 120 -14.79 21.83 2.32
N HIS A 121 -13.71 22.34 1.72
CA HIS A 121 -13.65 22.65 0.29
C HIS A 121 -12.35 22.10 -0.32
N LYS A 122 -12.47 21.23 -1.33
CA LYS A 122 -11.33 20.64 -2.07
C LYS A 122 -10.23 20.05 -1.16
N GLY A 123 -10.62 19.43 -0.05
CA GLY A 123 -9.67 18.81 0.89
C GLY A 123 -9.04 19.77 1.90
N ARG A 124 -9.52 21.02 2.02
CA ARG A 124 -9.08 21.99 3.04
C ARG A 124 -10.27 22.56 3.80
N CYS A 125 -9.99 23.05 5.01
CA CYS A 125 -11.01 23.56 5.92
C CYS A 125 -10.98 25.09 5.95
N TYR A 126 -12.15 25.71 5.82
CA TYR A 126 -12.32 27.16 5.79
C TYR A 126 -13.45 27.60 6.72
N PRO A 127 -13.38 28.79 7.32
CA PRO A 127 -14.47 29.30 8.17
C PRO A 127 -15.74 29.63 7.37
N ALA A 128 -15.61 29.92 6.08
CA ALA A 128 -16.71 30.14 5.14
C ALA A 128 -16.36 29.55 3.77
N CYS A 129 -17.38 29.25 2.96
CA CYS A 129 -17.14 28.76 1.60
C CYS A 129 -16.51 29.85 0.72
N PRO A 130 -15.44 29.54 -0.04
CA PRO A 130 -14.82 30.48 -0.96
C PRO A 130 -15.75 30.82 -2.13
N GLU A 131 -15.48 31.95 -2.79
CA GLU A 131 -16.28 32.44 -3.92
C GLU A 131 -16.50 31.37 -5.00
N GLY A 132 -17.73 31.31 -5.53
CA GLY A 132 -18.12 30.29 -6.51
C GLY A 132 -18.47 28.91 -5.90
N SER A 133 -18.54 28.80 -4.58
CA SER A 133 -19.06 27.62 -3.88
C SER A 133 -20.04 28.01 -2.79
N SER A 134 -21.04 27.16 -2.55
CA SER A 134 -22.02 27.35 -1.50
C SER A 134 -22.11 26.10 -0.65
N ALA A 135 -22.24 26.27 0.66
CA ALA A 135 -22.60 25.17 1.54
C ALA A 135 -24.03 24.73 1.20
N ALA A 136 -24.25 23.43 1.02
CA ALA A 136 -25.62 22.92 0.95
C ALA A 136 -26.21 22.93 2.37
N ASN A 137 -27.46 23.37 2.51
CA ASN A 137 -28.15 23.48 3.81
C ASN A 137 -28.01 22.18 4.61
N GLY A 138 -27.43 22.29 5.81
CA GLY A 138 -27.21 21.17 6.74
C GLY A 138 -25.94 20.34 6.51
N THR A 139 -25.07 20.71 5.56
CA THR A 139 -23.77 20.04 5.34
C THR A 139 -22.61 21.01 5.47
N MET A 140 -21.57 20.61 6.21
CA MET A 140 -20.30 21.35 6.33
C MET A 140 -19.37 21.11 5.11
N GLU A 141 -19.94 20.97 3.91
CA GLU A 141 -19.20 20.77 2.65
C GLU A 141 -19.55 21.86 1.63
N CYS A 142 -18.53 22.51 1.08
CA CYS A 142 -18.71 23.50 0.02
C CYS A 142 -18.80 22.79 -1.34
N SER A 143 -19.96 22.89 -1.99
CA SER A 143 -20.17 22.35 -3.34
C SER A 143 -20.06 23.46 -4.38
N SER A 144 -19.37 23.19 -5.50
CA SER A 144 -19.42 24.05 -6.68
C SER A 144 -20.72 23.77 -7.45
N PRO A 145 -21.32 24.77 -8.13
CA PRO A 145 -22.45 24.53 -9.02
C PRO A 145 -22.00 23.60 -10.16
N GLY A 146 -22.30 22.30 -10.05
CA GLY A 146 -21.90 21.28 -11.02
C GLY A 146 -21.43 19.95 -10.40
N GLN A 147 -21.03 19.92 -9.13
CA GLN A 147 -20.64 18.68 -8.45
C GLN A 147 -21.80 18.12 -7.63
N LYS A 148 -22.84 17.62 -8.31
CA LYS A 148 -23.79 16.73 -7.64
C LYS A 148 -23.03 15.45 -7.28
N ARG A 149 -22.74 15.26 -5.99
CA ARG A 149 -22.19 14.02 -5.45
C ARG A 149 -23.07 12.86 -5.95
N ARG A 150 -22.51 11.99 -6.79
CA ARG A 150 -23.10 10.67 -7.03
C ARG A 150 -23.02 9.91 -5.71
N LYS A 151 -24.06 9.99 -4.88
CA LYS A 151 -24.26 9.05 -3.78
C LYS A 151 -24.27 7.66 -4.42
N GLY A 152 -23.35 6.80 -3.99
CA GLY A 152 -23.22 5.43 -4.49
C GLY A 152 -24.52 4.66 -4.28
N GLY A 153 -25.30 4.56 -5.35
CA GLY A 153 -26.35 3.57 -5.53
C GLY A 153 -25.83 2.54 -6.52
N GLN A 154 -25.67 1.32 -6.03
CA GLN A 154 -25.62 0.02 -6.70
C GLN A 154 -25.64 0.02 -8.25
N GLY A 155 -24.64 -0.64 -8.82
CA GLY A 155 -24.42 -0.73 -10.26
C GLY A 155 -25.65 -1.15 -11.06
N ARG A 156 -25.96 -0.37 -12.08
CA ARG A 156 -26.63 -0.83 -13.30
C ARG A 156 -25.86 -0.25 -14.47
N ARG A 157 -25.10 -1.11 -15.17
CA ARG A 157 -24.49 -0.77 -16.46
C ARG A 157 -25.63 -0.51 -17.43
N GLU A 158 -25.83 0.74 -17.82
CA GLU A 158 -26.72 1.08 -18.94
C GLU A 158 -25.86 1.12 -20.21
N ASN A 159 -26.07 0.11 -21.04
CA ASN A 159 -25.39 -0.09 -22.31
C ASN A 159 -25.84 1.03 -23.26
N ALA A 160 -24.98 2.01 -23.52
CA ALA A 160 -25.21 3.03 -24.53
C ALA A 160 -24.92 2.46 -25.92
N ASN A 161 -25.85 1.67 -26.47
CA ASN A 161 -25.93 1.44 -27.91
C ASN A 161 -27.15 2.20 -28.44
N ARG A 162 -26.98 3.49 -28.74
CA ARG A 162 -27.96 4.26 -29.49
C ARG A 162 -27.46 4.38 -30.93
N ASN A 163 -27.98 3.46 -31.75
CA ASN A 163 -27.99 3.52 -33.20
C ASN A 163 -28.41 4.93 -33.68
N LEU A 164 -27.46 5.66 -34.26
CA LEU A 164 -27.71 6.84 -35.10
C LEU A 164 -27.82 6.35 -36.55
N ALA A 165 -29.01 5.89 -36.95
CA ALA A 165 -29.33 5.69 -38.37
C ALA A 165 -30.85 5.57 -38.55
N ARG A 166 -31.57 6.70 -38.61
CA ARG A 166 -32.95 6.71 -39.14
C ARG A 166 -33.36 8.06 -39.72
N LYS A 167 -32.89 8.30 -40.95
CA LYS A 167 -33.46 9.10 -42.06
C LYS A 167 -32.30 9.20 -43.07
N ASP A 168 -32.40 8.75 -44.31
CA ASP A 168 -33.44 9.09 -45.27
C ASP A 168 -33.84 7.91 -46.15
N SER A 169 -35.16 7.78 -46.38
CA SER A 169 -35.71 7.02 -47.49
C SER A 169 -35.81 7.96 -48.69
N LYS A 170 -35.09 7.67 -49.78
CA LYS A 170 -35.51 8.07 -51.12
C LYS A 170 -35.02 7.07 -52.17
N GLU A 171 -35.93 6.80 -53.09
CA GLU A 171 -36.05 5.70 -54.05
C GLU A 171 -34.87 5.52 -55.01
N ALA A 172 -34.68 4.28 -55.49
CA ALA A 172 -34.97 3.86 -56.88
C ALA A 172 -34.16 2.59 -57.26
N GLY A 173 -34.78 1.69 -58.04
CA GLY A 173 -34.03 0.75 -58.89
C GLY A 173 -34.40 -0.72 -58.74
N ALA A 174 -35.43 -1.15 -59.47
CA ALA A 174 -35.71 -2.55 -59.75
C ALA A 174 -34.68 -3.13 -60.74
N GLY A 175 -34.35 -4.43 -60.63
CA GLY A 175 -33.74 -5.15 -61.76
C GLY A 175 -32.93 -6.43 -61.48
N SER A 176 -33.58 -7.57 -61.75
CA SER A 176 -33.02 -8.73 -62.47
C SER A 176 -32.37 -9.92 -61.72
N ARG A 177 -33.16 -11.01 -61.63
CA ARG A 177 -32.91 -12.42 -62.02
C ARG A 177 -31.51 -13.04 -61.76
N ARG A 178 -31.46 -14.19 -61.06
CA ARG A 178 -31.49 -15.56 -61.64
C ARG A 178 -31.25 -16.65 -60.58
N ARG A 179 -31.84 -17.81 -60.87
CA ARG A 179 -31.84 -19.08 -60.11
C ARG A 179 -30.55 -19.90 -60.31
N LYS A 180 -30.38 -20.82 -59.36
CA LYS A 180 -29.98 -22.25 -59.49
C LYS A 180 -28.48 -22.59 -59.43
N GLY A 181 -28.17 -23.48 -58.49
CA GLY A 181 -26.91 -24.23 -58.43
C GLY A 181 -26.85 -25.06 -57.14
N GLN A 182 -27.42 -26.26 -57.20
CA GLN A 182 -27.36 -27.30 -56.17
C GLN A 182 -26.57 -28.47 -56.78
N GLN A 183 -25.57 -28.98 -56.05
CA GLN A 183 -24.85 -30.28 -56.14
C GLN A 183 -23.39 -30.02 -55.69
N GLN A 184 -22.73 -30.85 -54.91
CA GLN A 184 -22.91 -32.28 -54.73
C GLN A 184 -22.37 -32.76 -53.38
N GLN A 185 -22.73 -33.99 -53.10
CA GLN A 185 -22.74 -34.75 -51.87
C GLN A 185 -21.55 -35.72 -51.83
N GLN A 186 -20.95 -35.93 -50.67
CA GLN A 186 -20.32 -37.19 -50.22
C GLN A 186 -20.02 -37.02 -48.72
N GLN A 187 -20.80 -37.64 -47.81
CA GLN A 187 -20.58 -38.99 -47.22
C GLN A 187 -19.18 -39.12 -46.60
N GLN A 188 -18.92 -39.71 -45.43
CA GLN A 188 -19.63 -40.36 -44.33
C GLN A 188 -18.50 -40.62 -43.29
N GLY A 189 -18.77 -40.75 -41.99
CA GLY A 189 -17.75 -41.27 -41.07
C GLY A 189 -17.94 -40.93 -39.59
N THR A 190 -18.98 -41.49 -39.00
CA THR A 190 -19.29 -41.53 -37.57
C THR A 190 -18.37 -42.53 -36.84
N VAL A 191 -17.97 -42.22 -35.59
CA VAL A 191 -17.91 -43.06 -34.37
C VAL A 191 -17.16 -42.22 -33.31
N GLY A 192 -17.49 -42.09 -32.04
CA GLY A 192 -18.38 -42.72 -31.07
C GLY A 192 -17.89 -42.24 -29.67
N PRO A 193 -18.70 -42.28 -28.61
CA PRO A 193 -18.43 -41.53 -27.37
C PRO A 193 -17.54 -42.32 -26.37
N LEU A 194 -16.64 -41.63 -25.65
CA LEU A 194 -15.94 -42.20 -24.50
C LEU A 194 -16.59 -41.79 -23.18
N THR A 195 -16.89 -42.81 -22.37
CA THR A 195 -17.32 -42.71 -20.97
C THR A 195 -16.15 -43.01 -20.03
N SER A 196 -16.37 -42.67 -18.76
CA SER A 196 -15.92 -43.36 -17.52
C SER A 196 -14.73 -42.77 -16.73
N ALA A 197 -15.10 -42.25 -15.55
CA ALA A 197 -14.64 -42.56 -14.19
C ALA A 197 -13.16 -42.84 -13.87
N GLY A 198 -12.71 -42.24 -12.76
CA GLY A 198 -11.59 -42.70 -11.93
C GLY A 198 -11.68 -42.15 -10.49
N PRO A 199 -11.50 -42.99 -9.43
CA PRO A 199 -11.43 -42.57 -8.04
C PRO A 199 -10.00 -42.65 -7.44
N ALA A 200 -9.89 -42.18 -6.18
CA ALA A 200 -8.80 -42.29 -5.19
C ALA A 200 -7.57 -41.39 -5.37
#